data_AF-A0A0C3BED9-F1
#
_entry.id   AF-A0A0C3BED9-F1
#
_cell.length_a   1.000
_cell.length_b   1.000
_cell.length_c   1.000
_cell.angle_alpha   90.00
_cell.angle_beta   90.00
_cell.angle_gamma   90.00
#
_symmetry.space_group_name_H-M   'P 1'
#
loop_
_entity.id
_entity.type
_entity.pdbx_description
1 polymer ?
#
loop_
_entity_poly.entity_id
_entity_poly.type
_entity_poly.pdbx_seq_one_letter_code
_entity_poly.pdbx_strand_id
1 'polypeptide(L)'
;MKPQVSAPGGIILSTYPTNKGSYAIESGTSMATPYVAGVSALLLQTKGASKETARAARDLLQTTARPVPESKNETALLQTASVQGAGLINAYSMVHYKTVVSPGQLLLNDTANFKGHHTIQIFNSGTKKMTYKLTHKPAGTAQSLVAGSIQQNVGPVPLTADAATVSMPRTITVNPGQKKTFEVDIRGPNVDAKTIPVYSGYIEITSQDGAEILAVTYLGIASKLKDATVLDNTDEFFGEKLPAELNAAGNITRNEETYTFVDTDYPSILFRLVMGTRKLVFDLVSENTAVPNTISRRDVETRRGLIGDLLGWLSGDGSYNQVPTVGGLDNWEYNPRHSNSPSPGVGYSTFALSTNKFANGTRIPNGRYKILLRALKITGNPTSEEDYEAWLSPVIVFNATSA
;
A
#
# COMPACT_ATOMS: atom_id res chain seq x y z
N MET A 1 -4.23 -1.15 8.00
CA MET A 1 -5.62 -0.85 7.62
C MET A 1 -5.89 0.64 7.74
N LYS A 2 -6.32 1.26 6.64
CA LYS A 2 -6.81 2.64 6.52
C LYS A 2 -7.94 2.63 5.46
N PRO A 3 -8.99 3.49 5.59
CA PRO A 3 -9.29 4.35 6.74
C PRO A 3 -9.65 3.54 8.01
N GLN A 4 -9.86 4.22 9.15
CA GLN A 4 -10.29 3.54 10.40
C GLN A 4 -11.80 3.26 10.39
N VAL A 5 -12.59 4.24 9.97
CA VAL A 5 -14.05 4.24 9.93
C VAL A 5 -14.51 5.11 8.74
N SER A 6 -15.77 4.97 8.37
CA SER A 6 -16.47 5.85 7.43
C SER A 6 -17.50 6.72 8.14
N ALA A 7 -17.78 7.88 7.56
CA ALA A 7 -18.82 8.80 8.00
C ALA A 7 -19.44 9.49 6.77
N PRO A 8 -20.65 10.09 6.89
CA PRO A 8 -21.24 10.85 5.81
C PRO A 8 -20.32 11.99 5.37
N GLY A 9 -19.94 12.00 4.10
CA GLY A 9 -19.08 13.03 3.51
C GLY A 9 -19.49 13.44 2.10
N GLY A 10 -20.50 12.82 1.50
CA GLY A 10 -21.03 13.21 0.20
C GLY A 10 -22.30 14.04 0.35
N ILE A 11 -22.42 15.10 -0.45
CA ILE A 11 -23.61 15.97 -0.53
C ILE A 11 -23.99 16.51 0.87
N ILE A 12 -23.00 17.06 1.57
CA ILE A 12 -23.16 17.58 2.93
C ILE A 12 -23.46 19.07 2.87
N LEU A 13 -24.65 19.46 3.34
CA LEU A 13 -25.00 20.87 3.58
C LEU A 13 -24.28 21.36 4.84
N SER A 14 -23.48 22.42 4.72
CA SER A 14 -22.81 23.03 5.87
C SER A 14 -22.59 24.53 5.68
N THR A 15 -22.07 25.20 6.71
CA THR A 15 -21.70 26.63 6.67
C THR A 15 -20.55 26.86 5.69
N TYR A 16 -20.62 27.92 4.89
CA TYR A 16 -19.59 28.27 3.92
C TYR A 16 -19.10 29.71 4.12
N PRO A 17 -17.80 30.01 3.92
CA PRO A 17 -17.29 31.36 4.09
C PRO A 17 -17.59 32.22 2.87
N THR A 18 -18.33 33.31 3.06
CA THR A 18 -18.29 34.50 2.20
C THR A 18 -18.78 35.69 3.02
N ASN A 19 -17.98 36.19 3.94
CA ASN A 19 -18.21 37.43 4.71
C ASN A 19 -19.44 37.47 5.68
N LYS A 20 -20.53 36.67 5.54
CA LYS A 20 -21.78 36.74 6.36
C LYS A 20 -22.71 35.49 6.36
N GLY A 21 -22.24 34.28 6.69
CA GLY A 21 -23.16 33.18 7.04
C GLY A 21 -23.95 32.55 5.89
N SER A 22 -23.26 32.16 4.81
CA SER A 22 -23.84 31.35 3.73
C SER A 22 -23.77 29.85 4.05
N TYR A 23 -24.47 29.05 3.25
CA TYR A 23 -24.42 27.59 3.27
C TYR A 23 -24.05 27.06 1.89
N ALA A 24 -23.37 25.93 1.83
CA ALA A 24 -23.04 25.22 0.60
C ALA A 24 -23.20 23.71 0.79
N ILE A 25 -23.44 23.01 -0.32
CA ILE A 25 -23.43 21.56 -0.38
C ILE A 25 -22.11 21.13 -0.99
N GLU A 26 -21.30 20.44 -0.20
CA GLU A 26 -19.96 20.00 -0.60
C GLU A 26 -19.81 18.48 -0.43
N SER A 27 -18.83 17.90 -1.13
CA SER A 27 -18.52 16.47 -1.04
C SER A 27 -17.04 16.23 -0.82
N GLY A 28 -16.70 15.32 0.07
CA GLY A 28 -15.33 14.87 0.29
C GLY A 28 -15.12 14.24 1.66
N THR A 29 -13.98 13.57 1.82
CA THR A 29 -13.51 13.13 3.14
C THR A 29 -13.27 14.31 4.08
N SER A 30 -13.01 15.51 3.55
CA SER A 30 -12.98 16.77 4.29
C SER A 30 -14.31 17.08 5.01
N MET A 31 -15.45 16.60 4.51
CA MET A 31 -16.76 16.76 5.15
C MET A 31 -17.07 15.61 6.12
N ALA A 32 -16.58 14.40 5.84
CA ALA A 32 -16.68 13.27 6.78
C ALA A 32 -15.83 13.47 8.05
N THR A 33 -14.65 14.09 7.91
CA THR A 33 -13.70 14.32 9.00
C THR A 33 -14.29 15.12 10.19
N PRO A 34 -14.92 16.30 10.00
CA PRO A 34 -15.52 17.05 11.11
C PRO A 34 -16.70 16.31 11.76
N TYR A 35 -17.42 15.46 11.02
CA TYR A 35 -18.45 14.60 11.62
C TYR A 35 -17.83 13.63 12.64
N VAL A 36 -16.76 12.92 12.26
CA VAL A 36 -16.03 12.02 13.17
C VAL A 36 -15.40 12.78 14.33
N ALA A 37 -14.92 14.01 14.11
CA ALA A 37 -14.40 14.86 15.17
C ALA A 37 -15.49 15.23 16.20
N GLY A 38 -16.70 15.58 15.76
CA GLY A 38 -17.84 15.84 16.64
C GLY A 38 -18.26 14.62 17.45
N VAL A 39 -18.31 13.44 16.82
CA VAL A 39 -18.59 12.18 17.53
C VAL A 39 -17.49 11.87 18.56
N SER A 40 -16.23 12.12 18.22
CA SER A 40 -15.11 11.95 19.15
C SER A 40 -15.20 12.93 20.34
N ALA A 41 -15.69 14.15 20.13
CA ALA A 41 -15.95 15.09 21.23
C ALA A 41 -17.06 14.59 22.16
N LEU A 42 -18.14 14.04 21.62
CA LEU A 42 -19.21 13.40 22.41
C LEU A 42 -18.68 12.20 23.22
N LEU A 43 -17.78 11.40 22.66
CA LEU A 43 -17.12 10.33 23.39
C LEU A 43 -16.36 10.87 24.61
N LEU A 44 -15.54 11.89 24.42
CA LEU A 44 -14.74 12.48 25.51
C LEU A 44 -15.63 13.15 26.57
N GLN A 45 -16.74 13.76 26.18
CA GLN A 45 -17.72 14.33 27.11
C GLN A 45 -18.39 13.24 27.96
N THR A 46 -18.72 12.09 27.38
CA THR A 46 -19.51 11.04 28.04
C THR A 46 -18.66 10.04 28.82
N LYS A 47 -17.42 9.77 28.38
CA LYS A 47 -16.49 8.82 29.03
C LYS A 47 -15.34 9.51 29.76
N GLY A 48 -15.26 10.84 29.72
CA GLY A 48 -14.19 11.64 30.32
C GLY A 48 -12.98 11.84 29.40
N ALA A 49 -12.35 13.02 29.46
CA ALA A 49 -11.25 13.43 28.59
C ALA A 49 -9.86 12.95 29.04
N SER A 50 -9.75 11.73 29.56
CA SER A 50 -8.47 11.16 30.00
C SER A 50 -7.62 10.67 28.82
N LYS A 51 -6.31 10.48 29.07
CA LYS A 51 -5.40 9.89 28.07
C LYS A 51 -5.83 8.48 27.70
N GLU A 52 -6.40 7.74 28.64
CA GLU A 52 -6.89 6.38 28.49
C GLU A 52 -8.10 6.36 27.54
N THR A 53 -9.08 7.27 27.74
CA THR A 53 -10.23 7.40 26.84
C THR A 53 -9.78 7.81 25.43
N ALA A 54 -8.86 8.77 25.32
CA ALA A 54 -8.33 9.21 24.03
C ALA A 54 -7.63 8.07 23.28
N ARG A 55 -6.86 7.22 23.99
CA ARG A 55 -6.22 6.04 23.40
C ARG A 55 -7.22 4.96 22.99
N ALA A 56 -8.29 4.78 23.76
CA ALA A 56 -9.37 3.83 23.46
C ALA A 56 -10.35 4.32 22.39
N ALA A 57 -10.35 5.62 22.06
CA ALA A 57 -11.32 6.22 21.14
C ALA A 57 -11.35 5.54 19.78
N ARG A 58 -10.18 5.17 19.23
CA ARG A 58 -10.10 4.43 17.97
C ARG A 58 -10.83 3.08 18.06
N ASP A 59 -10.55 2.31 19.10
CA ASP A 59 -11.16 0.98 19.27
C ASP A 59 -12.66 1.09 19.47
N LEU A 60 -13.12 2.08 20.24
CA LEU A 60 -14.55 2.33 20.44
C LEU A 60 -15.24 2.72 19.13
N LEU A 61 -14.66 3.65 18.37
CA LEU A 61 -15.18 4.08 17.06
C LEU A 61 -15.25 2.92 16.07
N GLN A 62 -14.23 2.07 16.03
CA GLN A 62 -14.19 0.90 15.14
C GLN A 62 -15.17 -0.19 15.58
N THR A 63 -15.17 -0.54 16.87
CA THR A 63 -15.95 -1.68 17.37
C THR A 63 -17.44 -1.44 17.38
N THR A 64 -17.89 -0.18 17.44
CA THR A 64 -19.31 0.15 17.32
C THR A 64 -19.73 0.55 15.91
N ALA A 65 -18.80 0.66 14.96
CA ALA A 65 -19.14 0.93 13.56
C ALA A 65 -20.01 -0.19 12.97
N ARG A 66 -20.65 0.12 11.84
CA ARG A 66 -21.49 -0.82 11.10
C ARG A 66 -20.95 -0.99 9.68
N PRO A 67 -20.62 -2.22 9.24
CA PRO A 67 -20.21 -2.43 7.88
C PRO A 67 -21.35 -2.08 6.92
N VAL A 68 -21.01 -1.42 5.82
CA VAL A 68 -21.95 -1.12 4.75
C VAL A 68 -21.71 -2.05 3.55
N PRO A 69 -22.79 -2.50 2.87
CA PRO A 69 -22.66 -3.17 1.58
C PRO A 69 -22.00 -2.29 0.52
N GLU A 70 -21.36 -2.90 -0.47
CA GLU A 70 -20.70 -2.17 -1.57
C GLU A 70 -21.69 -1.41 -2.48
N SER A 71 -22.96 -1.85 -2.51
CA SER A 71 -24.04 -1.25 -3.28
C SER A 71 -25.38 -1.45 -2.58
N LYS A 72 -26.46 -0.90 -3.15
CA LYS A 72 -27.83 -1.08 -2.62
C LYS A 72 -28.49 -2.39 -3.06
N ASN A 73 -27.79 -3.24 -3.82
CA ASN A 73 -28.33 -4.52 -4.28
C ASN A 73 -28.51 -5.47 -3.09
N GLU A 74 -29.58 -6.26 -3.09
CA GLU A 74 -29.91 -7.16 -1.96
C GLU A 74 -28.84 -8.25 -1.73
N THR A 75 -28.14 -8.64 -2.79
CA THR A 75 -27.06 -9.65 -2.77
C THR A 75 -25.67 -9.02 -2.69
N ALA A 76 -25.57 -7.71 -2.45
CA ALA A 76 -24.29 -7.00 -2.37
C ALA A 76 -23.43 -7.55 -1.24
N LEU A 77 -22.14 -7.73 -1.53
CA LEU A 77 -21.15 -8.07 -0.51
C LEU A 77 -20.94 -6.87 0.42
N LEU A 78 -20.51 -7.12 1.67
CA LEU A 78 -19.99 -6.03 2.51
C LEU A 78 -18.74 -5.44 1.84
N GLN A 79 -18.65 -4.11 1.83
CA GLN A 79 -17.50 -3.42 1.25
C GLN A 79 -16.21 -3.80 1.99
N THR A 80 -15.07 -3.85 1.31
CA THR A 80 -13.79 -4.20 1.93
C THR A 80 -13.33 -3.12 2.92
N ALA A 81 -12.66 -3.54 3.99
CA ALA A 81 -12.12 -2.63 5.01
C ALA A 81 -11.02 -1.69 4.47
N SER A 82 -10.41 -1.98 3.30
CA SER A 82 -9.52 -1.04 2.62
C SER A 82 -10.25 0.17 2.02
N VAL A 83 -11.58 0.11 1.89
CA VAL A 83 -12.42 1.22 1.43
C VAL A 83 -13.17 1.86 2.61
N GLN A 84 -13.82 1.05 3.46
CA GLN A 84 -14.70 1.57 4.53
C GLN A 84 -14.09 1.56 5.96
N GLY A 85 -12.89 1.01 6.14
CA GLY A 85 -12.37 0.72 7.47
C GLY A 85 -13.28 -0.25 8.23
N ALA A 86 -13.57 0.04 9.50
CA ALA A 86 -14.52 -0.74 10.29
C ALA A 86 -16.00 -0.51 9.89
N GLY A 87 -16.27 0.45 9.00
CA GLY A 87 -17.60 0.79 8.50
C GLY A 87 -18.12 2.13 9.00
N LEU A 88 -19.41 2.37 8.79
CA LEU A 88 -20.09 3.61 9.14
C LEU A 88 -20.13 3.79 10.67
N ILE A 89 -19.64 4.93 11.14
CA ILE A 89 -19.64 5.31 12.55
C ILE A 89 -21.04 5.26 13.17
N ASN A 90 -21.15 4.75 14.39
CA ASN A 90 -22.39 4.72 15.16
C ASN A 90 -22.19 5.41 16.51
N ALA A 91 -22.45 6.72 16.54
CA ALA A 91 -22.25 7.56 17.72
C ALA A 91 -23.11 7.11 18.91
N TYR A 92 -24.35 6.70 18.66
CA TYR A 92 -25.27 6.23 19.70
C TYR A 92 -24.72 5.01 20.42
N SER A 93 -24.34 3.97 19.65
CA SER A 93 -23.80 2.73 20.21
C SER A 93 -22.50 2.98 20.99
N MET A 94 -21.61 3.82 20.43
CA MET A 94 -20.34 4.20 21.07
C MET A 94 -20.54 4.82 22.47
N VAL A 95 -21.56 5.67 22.63
CA VAL A 95 -21.85 6.33 23.91
C VAL A 95 -22.57 5.38 24.88
N HIS A 96 -23.56 4.64 24.40
CA HIS A 96 -24.52 3.92 25.25
C HIS A 96 -24.08 2.50 25.62
N TYR A 97 -23.30 1.82 24.78
CA TYR A 97 -22.87 0.45 25.05
C TYR A 97 -22.03 0.37 26.34
N LYS A 98 -22.27 -0.71 27.06
CA LYS A 98 -21.56 -1.08 28.29
C LYS A 98 -20.48 -2.12 28.02
N THR A 99 -20.49 -2.76 26.86
CA THR A 99 -19.40 -3.61 26.40
C THR A 99 -18.32 -2.77 25.74
N VAL A 100 -17.06 -3.01 26.11
CA VAL A 100 -15.88 -2.45 25.45
C VAL A 100 -15.06 -3.60 24.90
N VAL A 101 -14.66 -3.51 23.64
CA VAL A 101 -13.89 -4.53 22.95
C VAL A 101 -12.56 -3.93 22.48
N SER A 102 -11.48 -4.67 22.64
CA SER A 102 -10.16 -4.28 22.12
C SER A 102 -9.34 -5.52 21.70
N PRO A 103 -8.45 -5.39 20.69
CA PRO A 103 -8.28 -4.22 19.82
C PRO A 103 -9.48 -4.02 18.86
N GLY A 104 -9.63 -2.83 18.27
CA GLY A 104 -10.69 -2.57 17.30
C GLY A 104 -10.41 -3.11 15.89
N GLN A 105 -9.17 -3.51 15.63
CA GLN A 105 -8.75 -4.10 14.36
C GLN A 105 -7.68 -5.17 14.53
N LEU A 106 -7.68 -6.17 13.64
CA LEU A 106 -6.65 -7.20 13.51
C LEU A 106 -5.93 -7.03 12.18
N LEU A 107 -4.60 -6.82 12.23
CA LEU A 107 -3.78 -6.66 11.03
C LEU A 107 -3.11 -7.99 10.72
N LEU A 108 -3.54 -8.63 9.63
CA LEU A 108 -3.08 -9.97 9.25
C LEU A 108 -1.82 -9.95 8.39
N ASN A 109 -1.40 -8.77 7.92
CA ASN A 109 -0.31 -8.55 6.97
C ASN A 109 -0.53 -9.29 5.63
N ASP A 110 0.54 -9.40 4.86
CA ASP A 110 0.64 -10.16 3.62
C ASP A 110 1.06 -11.61 3.92
N THR A 111 1.04 -12.49 2.93
CA THR A 111 1.33 -13.93 3.13
C THR A 111 2.76 -14.20 3.60
N ALA A 112 3.74 -13.35 3.28
CA ALA A 112 5.12 -13.48 3.73
C ALA A 112 5.30 -13.16 5.22
N ASN A 113 4.51 -12.21 5.74
CA ASN A 113 4.60 -11.73 7.11
C ASN A 113 3.32 -12.01 7.90
N PHE A 114 2.63 -13.10 7.54
CA PHE A 114 1.27 -13.38 7.96
C PHE A 114 1.11 -13.48 9.48
N LYS A 115 0.08 -12.83 10.01
CA LYS A 115 -0.30 -12.86 11.43
C LYS A 115 -1.73 -13.33 11.56
N GLY A 116 -1.93 -14.65 11.67
CA GLY A 116 -3.27 -15.26 11.74
C GLY A 116 -3.85 -15.38 13.15
N HIS A 117 -3.01 -15.46 14.18
CA HIS A 117 -3.44 -15.69 15.57
C HIS A 117 -3.53 -14.37 16.33
N HIS A 118 -4.68 -14.10 16.95
CA HIS A 118 -4.94 -12.86 17.69
C HIS A 118 -5.78 -13.10 18.93
N THR A 119 -5.55 -12.29 19.96
CA THR A 119 -6.36 -12.25 21.18
C THR A 119 -7.29 -11.04 21.15
N ILE A 120 -8.58 -11.25 21.44
CA ILE A 120 -9.57 -10.18 21.64
C ILE A 120 -10.00 -10.15 23.11
N GLN A 121 -10.07 -8.95 23.69
CA GLN A 121 -10.58 -8.70 25.03
C GLN A 121 -11.99 -8.09 24.97
N ILE A 122 -12.88 -8.60 25.82
CA ILE A 122 -14.19 -8.02 26.12
C ILE A 122 -14.20 -7.56 27.57
N PHE A 123 -14.57 -6.31 27.80
CA PHE A 123 -14.83 -5.73 29.11
C PHE A 123 -16.32 -5.41 29.25
N ASN A 124 -16.97 -5.94 30.29
CA ASN A 124 -18.35 -5.62 30.62
C ASN A 124 -18.36 -4.53 31.71
N SER A 125 -18.61 -3.27 31.32
CA SER A 125 -18.77 -2.14 32.25
C SER A 125 -20.18 -2.01 32.83
N GLY A 126 -21.08 -2.93 32.47
CA GLY A 126 -22.45 -2.99 32.97
C GLY A 126 -22.52 -3.61 34.37
N THR A 127 -23.73 -3.60 34.94
CA THR A 127 -24.02 -4.14 36.27
C THR A 127 -24.55 -5.58 36.25
N LYS A 128 -24.81 -6.13 35.06
CA LYS A 128 -25.34 -7.49 34.87
C LYS A 128 -24.34 -8.36 34.10
N LYS A 129 -24.32 -9.65 34.43
CA LYS A 129 -23.56 -10.66 33.68
C LYS A 129 -24.07 -10.69 32.25
N MET A 130 -23.16 -10.67 31.28
CA MET A 130 -23.48 -10.68 29.86
C MET A 130 -22.84 -11.87 29.17
N THR A 131 -23.61 -12.58 28.35
CA THR A 131 -23.08 -13.60 27.43
C THR A 131 -23.13 -13.03 26.03
N TYR A 132 -22.07 -13.25 25.26
CA TYR A 132 -21.96 -12.79 23.88
C TYR A 132 -21.91 -14.00 22.96
N LYS A 133 -22.63 -13.91 21.84
CA LYS A 133 -22.49 -14.80 20.69
C LYS A 133 -21.42 -14.20 19.78
N LEU A 134 -20.46 -15.05 19.38
CA LEU A 134 -19.37 -14.68 18.49
C LEU A 134 -19.63 -15.26 17.09
N THR A 135 -19.58 -14.43 16.06
CA THR A 135 -19.83 -14.84 14.67
C THR A 135 -18.81 -14.21 13.72
N HIS A 136 -18.50 -14.93 12.65
CA HIS A 136 -17.68 -14.41 11.57
C HIS A 136 -18.60 -13.82 10.48
N LYS A 137 -18.34 -12.58 10.08
CA LYS A 137 -19.00 -11.93 8.95
C LYS A 137 -17.95 -11.51 7.92
N PRO A 138 -17.81 -12.20 6.79
CA PRO A 138 -16.84 -11.82 5.77
C PRO A 138 -17.28 -10.55 5.03
N ALA A 139 -16.29 -9.77 4.58
CA ALA A 139 -16.47 -8.74 3.57
C ALA A 139 -15.94 -9.23 2.21
N GLY A 140 -16.31 -8.53 1.13
CA GLY A 140 -15.83 -8.87 -0.20
C GLY A 140 -14.31 -8.77 -0.28
N THR A 141 -13.69 -9.74 -0.97
CA THR A 141 -12.26 -9.72 -1.26
C THR A 141 -12.01 -8.91 -2.53
N ALA A 142 -11.25 -7.82 -2.39
CA ALA A 142 -10.98 -6.87 -3.45
C ALA A 142 -9.79 -7.30 -4.32
N GLN A 143 -9.98 -7.30 -5.63
CA GLN A 143 -8.95 -7.67 -6.60
C GLN A 143 -8.17 -6.43 -7.02
N SER A 144 -7.01 -6.17 -6.40
CA SER A 144 -6.31 -4.89 -6.57
C SER A 144 -5.73 -4.69 -7.98
N LEU A 145 -5.26 -5.76 -8.62
CA LEU A 145 -4.71 -5.77 -9.97
C LEU A 145 -5.63 -6.49 -10.95
N VAL A 146 -5.56 -6.08 -12.22
CA VAL A 146 -6.27 -6.73 -13.33
C VAL A 146 -5.70 -8.15 -13.51
N ALA A 147 -6.58 -9.14 -13.70
CA ALA A 147 -6.15 -10.52 -13.92
C ALA A 147 -5.21 -10.61 -15.13
N GLY A 148 -4.04 -11.21 -14.95
CA GLY A 148 -3.03 -11.36 -16.00
C GLY A 148 -2.19 -10.11 -16.30
N SER A 149 -2.37 -9.01 -15.55
CA SER A 149 -1.58 -7.78 -15.70
C SER A 149 -0.99 -7.34 -14.35
N ILE A 150 0.03 -6.47 -14.40
CA ILE A 150 0.58 -5.77 -13.24
C ILE A 150 -0.12 -4.42 -12.97
N GLN A 151 -1.04 -4.01 -13.84
CA GLN A 151 -1.77 -2.75 -13.72
C GLN A 151 -2.93 -2.88 -12.73
N GLN A 152 -3.21 -1.80 -12.01
CA GLN A 152 -4.32 -1.75 -11.06
C GLN A 152 -5.68 -1.86 -11.73
N ASN A 153 -6.66 -2.44 -11.03
CA ASN A 153 -8.06 -2.20 -11.36
C ASN A 153 -8.40 -0.72 -11.09
N VAL A 154 -8.72 0.02 -12.16
CA VAL A 154 -9.29 1.36 -12.04
C VAL A 154 -10.71 1.19 -11.48
N GLY A 155 -11.02 1.91 -10.41
CA GLY A 155 -12.25 1.71 -9.67
C GLY A 155 -13.53 1.78 -10.54
N PRO A 156 -14.63 1.11 -10.13
CA PRO A 156 -14.78 0.37 -8.88
C PRO A 156 -13.96 -0.94 -8.90
N VAL A 157 -13.22 -1.18 -7.81
CA VAL A 157 -12.38 -2.38 -7.68
C VAL A 157 -13.30 -3.59 -7.51
N PRO A 158 -13.18 -4.66 -8.33
CA PRO A 158 -14.04 -5.82 -8.23
C PRO A 158 -13.93 -6.52 -6.87
N LEU A 159 -15.08 -6.89 -6.30
CA LEU A 159 -15.17 -7.72 -5.11
C LEU A 159 -15.60 -9.15 -5.47
N THR A 160 -15.05 -10.10 -4.72
CA THR A 160 -15.37 -11.54 -4.81
C THR A 160 -15.87 -12.03 -3.45
N ALA A 161 -16.64 -13.11 -3.44
CA ALA A 161 -17.16 -13.72 -2.21
C ALA A 161 -16.12 -14.57 -1.46
N ASP A 162 -14.92 -14.73 -2.01
CA ASP A 162 -13.80 -15.40 -1.35
C ASP A 162 -13.53 -14.76 0.01
N ALA A 163 -13.35 -15.59 1.03
CA ALA A 163 -13.28 -15.12 2.41
C ALA A 163 -12.26 -15.90 3.24
N ALA A 164 -11.74 -15.24 4.26
CA ALA A 164 -10.93 -15.91 5.28
C ALA A 164 -11.75 -16.95 6.04
N THR A 165 -11.09 -18.00 6.52
CA THR A 165 -11.68 -18.91 7.51
C THR A 165 -11.29 -18.46 8.91
N VAL A 166 -12.23 -18.52 9.84
CA VAL A 166 -12.05 -18.04 11.22
C VAL A 166 -12.43 -19.12 12.21
N SER A 167 -11.52 -19.44 13.12
CA SER A 167 -11.74 -20.31 14.27
C SER A 167 -11.71 -19.49 15.56
N MET A 168 -12.74 -19.64 16.38
CA MET A 168 -12.93 -18.96 17.66
C MET A 168 -14.02 -19.67 18.48
N PRO A 169 -14.16 -19.38 19.78
CA PRO A 169 -15.30 -19.86 20.56
C PRO A 169 -16.62 -19.35 19.99
N ARG A 170 -17.72 -20.10 20.20
CA ARG A 170 -19.07 -19.66 19.78
C ARG A 170 -19.68 -18.63 20.72
N THR A 171 -19.33 -18.70 21.99
CA THR A 171 -19.85 -17.82 23.03
C THR A 171 -18.80 -17.48 24.07
N ILE A 172 -19.00 -16.37 24.77
CA ILE A 172 -18.18 -15.96 25.90
C ILE A 172 -19.05 -15.23 26.92
N THR A 173 -18.92 -15.57 28.20
CA THR A 173 -19.69 -14.93 29.29
C THR A 173 -18.78 -14.09 30.17
N VAL A 174 -19.11 -12.82 30.36
CA VAL A 174 -18.33 -11.84 31.12
C VAL A 174 -19.18 -11.27 32.25
N ASN A 175 -18.70 -11.42 33.49
CA ASN A 175 -19.38 -10.87 34.66
C ASN A 175 -19.27 -9.34 34.70
N PRO A 176 -20.15 -8.65 35.47
CA PRO A 176 -20.06 -7.21 35.68
C PRO A 176 -18.66 -6.78 36.13
N GLY A 177 -18.13 -5.71 35.55
CA GLY A 177 -16.82 -5.15 35.89
C GLY A 177 -15.61 -6.04 35.54
N GLN A 178 -15.82 -7.19 34.88
CA GLN A 178 -14.74 -8.10 34.51
C GLN A 178 -14.34 -7.97 33.05
N LYS A 179 -13.10 -8.39 32.79
CA LYS A 179 -12.52 -8.57 31.46
C LYS A 179 -12.36 -10.06 31.19
N LYS A 180 -12.62 -10.48 29.95
CA LYS A 180 -12.20 -11.81 29.47
C LYS A 180 -11.62 -11.70 28.09
N THR A 181 -10.73 -12.63 27.77
CA THR A 181 -10.11 -12.76 26.46
C THR A 181 -10.56 -14.04 25.77
N PHE A 182 -10.48 -14.05 24.45
CA PHE A 182 -10.56 -15.25 23.62
C PHE A 182 -9.61 -15.13 22.44
N GLU A 183 -9.13 -16.28 21.97
CA GLU A 183 -8.27 -16.35 20.79
C GLU A 183 -9.12 -16.47 19.52
N VAL A 184 -8.58 -15.90 18.45
CA VAL A 184 -9.11 -15.95 17.09
C VAL A 184 -7.98 -16.37 16.16
N ASP A 185 -8.17 -17.48 15.47
CA ASP A 185 -7.29 -17.95 14.41
C ASP A 185 -7.93 -17.66 13.05
N ILE A 186 -7.25 -16.87 12.24
CA ILE A 186 -7.69 -16.47 10.90
C ILE A 186 -6.73 -17.09 9.89
N ARG A 187 -7.28 -17.66 8.80
CA ARG A 187 -6.51 -18.10 7.64
C ARG A 187 -7.04 -17.39 6.40
N GLY A 188 -6.15 -16.86 5.57
CA GLY A 188 -6.53 -16.18 4.33
C GLY A 188 -7.24 -17.10 3.33
N PRO A 189 -8.02 -16.54 2.39
CA PRO A 189 -8.66 -17.29 1.33
C PRO A 189 -7.62 -17.90 0.36
N ASN A 190 -7.99 -18.96 -0.34
CA ASN A 190 -7.21 -19.52 -1.44
C ASN A 190 -7.64 -18.86 -2.76
N VAL A 191 -6.86 -17.90 -3.23
CA VAL A 191 -7.16 -17.03 -4.38
C VAL A 191 -5.88 -16.77 -5.19
N ASP A 192 -6.01 -16.25 -6.41
CA ASP A 192 -4.86 -15.89 -7.22
C ASP A 192 -4.07 -14.74 -6.58
N ALA A 193 -2.89 -15.06 -6.04
CA ALA A 193 -2.02 -14.07 -5.42
C ALA A 193 -1.53 -12.98 -6.39
N LYS A 194 -1.59 -13.20 -7.72
CA LYS A 194 -1.13 -12.22 -8.71
C LYS A 194 -2.04 -11.00 -8.80
N THR A 195 -3.32 -11.12 -8.45
CA THR A 195 -4.26 -9.97 -8.45
C THR A 195 -4.16 -9.10 -7.20
N ILE A 196 -3.24 -9.42 -6.27
CA ILE A 196 -3.10 -8.80 -4.94
C ILE A 196 -4.45 -8.70 -4.20
N PRO A 197 -5.07 -9.84 -3.85
CA PRO A 197 -6.37 -9.84 -3.20
C PRO A 197 -6.30 -9.25 -1.79
N VAL A 198 -7.13 -8.25 -1.50
CA VAL A 198 -7.29 -7.67 -0.17
C VAL A 198 -8.58 -8.20 0.45
N TYR A 199 -8.43 -9.11 1.41
CA TYR A 199 -9.56 -9.73 2.10
C TYR A 199 -9.76 -9.10 3.49
N SER A 200 -11.01 -9.00 3.90
CA SER A 200 -11.37 -8.43 5.20
C SER A 200 -12.66 -9.03 5.73
N GLY A 201 -13.04 -8.63 6.93
CA GLY A 201 -14.29 -9.04 7.57
C GLY A 201 -14.29 -8.71 9.04
N TYR A 202 -15.24 -9.30 9.75
CA TYR A 202 -15.60 -8.90 11.09
C TYR A 202 -15.75 -10.11 12.01
N ILE A 203 -15.20 -9.98 13.21
CA ILE A 203 -15.55 -10.80 14.37
C ILE A 203 -16.67 -10.07 15.09
N GLU A 204 -17.92 -10.44 14.80
CA GLU A 204 -19.10 -9.84 15.41
C GLU A 204 -19.35 -10.43 16.79
N ILE A 205 -19.64 -9.55 17.74
CA ILE A 205 -19.83 -9.82 19.17
C ILE A 205 -21.21 -9.27 19.53
N THR A 206 -22.19 -10.16 19.58
CA THR A 206 -23.59 -9.79 19.83
C THR A 206 -23.98 -10.23 21.24
N SER A 207 -24.47 -9.30 22.06
CA SER A 207 -24.99 -9.62 23.39
C SER A 207 -26.18 -10.57 23.31
N GLN A 208 -26.36 -11.42 24.31
CA GLN A 208 -27.42 -12.43 24.33
C GLN A 208 -28.83 -11.85 24.20
N ASP A 209 -29.04 -10.63 24.69
CA ASP A 209 -30.30 -9.88 24.56
C ASP A 209 -30.43 -9.12 23.23
N GLY A 210 -29.41 -9.15 22.37
CA GLY A 210 -29.38 -8.46 21.08
C GLY A 210 -29.24 -6.94 21.16
N ALA A 211 -29.08 -6.36 22.35
CA ALA A 211 -29.02 -4.92 22.54
C ALA A 211 -27.70 -4.30 22.06
N GLU A 212 -26.60 -5.05 22.17
CA GLU A 212 -25.27 -4.61 21.78
C GLU A 212 -24.69 -5.51 20.68
N ILE A 213 -24.31 -4.90 19.56
CA ILE A 213 -23.60 -5.56 18.47
C ILE A 213 -22.29 -4.81 18.25
N LEU A 214 -21.17 -5.45 18.52
CA LEU A 214 -19.83 -4.90 18.28
C LEU A 214 -19.10 -5.74 17.24
N ALA A 215 -18.05 -5.19 16.62
CA ALA A 215 -17.28 -5.92 15.62
C ALA A 215 -15.79 -5.58 15.67
N VAL A 216 -14.91 -6.58 15.76
CA VAL A 216 -13.48 -6.38 15.50
C VAL A 216 -13.20 -6.62 14.03
N THR A 217 -12.63 -5.63 13.34
CA THR A 217 -12.39 -5.71 11.89
C THR A 217 -11.03 -6.32 11.61
N TYR A 218 -10.92 -7.29 10.70
CA TYR A 218 -9.62 -7.77 10.24
C TYR A 218 -9.36 -7.37 8.78
N LEU A 219 -8.08 -7.22 8.43
CA LEU A 219 -7.65 -7.03 7.03
C LEU A 219 -6.33 -7.76 6.79
N GLY A 220 -6.27 -8.51 5.67
CA GLY A 220 -5.08 -9.19 5.19
C GLY A 220 -4.94 -9.08 3.67
N ILE A 221 -3.76 -9.45 3.18
CA ILE A 221 -3.44 -9.47 1.75
C ILE A 221 -3.03 -10.89 1.37
N ALA A 222 -3.76 -11.51 0.45
CA ALA A 222 -3.55 -12.90 0.02
C ALA A 222 -2.44 -13.02 -1.04
N SER A 223 -1.36 -12.25 -0.85
CA SER A 223 -0.19 -12.20 -1.74
C SER A 223 1.07 -11.95 -0.93
N LYS A 224 2.24 -12.22 -1.50
CA LYS A 224 3.52 -11.79 -0.95
C LYS A 224 3.85 -10.45 -1.60
N LEU A 225 3.71 -9.36 -0.85
CA LEU A 225 3.86 -8.01 -1.43
C LEU A 225 5.28 -7.76 -1.97
N LYS A 226 6.28 -8.44 -1.40
CA LYS A 226 7.65 -8.42 -1.88
C LYS A 226 7.81 -8.96 -3.31
N ASP A 227 6.86 -9.77 -3.78
CA ASP A 227 6.87 -10.33 -5.14
C ASP A 227 6.06 -9.48 -6.13
N ALA A 228 5.44 -8.39 -5.68
CA ALA A 228 4.73 -7.47 -6.57
C ALA A 228 5.74 -6.67 -7.40
N THR A 229 5.52 -6.64 -8.72
CA THR A 229 6.29 -5.82 -9.65
C THR A 229 6.15 -4.34 -9.27
N VAL A 230 7.27 -3.61 -9.22
CA VAL A 230 7.32 -2.19 -8.89
C VAL A 230 7.46 -1.34 -10.14
N LEU A 231 8.46 -1.63 -10.97
CA LEU A 231 8.71 -0.95 -12.24
C LEU A 231 7.77 -1.50 -13.31
N ASP A 232 7.05 -0.60 -13.98
CA ASP A 232 6.25 -0.97 -15.13
C ASP A 232 7.18 -1.49 -16.24
N ASN A 233 6.96 -2.73 -16.66
CA ASN A 233 7.73 -3.40 -17.71
C ASN A 233 6.87 -3.81 -18.91
N THR A 234 5.64 -3.29 -18.99
CA THR A 234 4.72 -3.56 -20.10
C THR A 234 4.72 -2.43 -21.12
N ASP A 235 4.04 -2.68 -22.24
CA ASP A 235 3.71 -1.71 -23.29
C ASP A 235 2.28 -1.15 -23.13
N GLU A 236 1.56 -1.51 -22.06
CA GLU A 236 0.13 -1.22 -21.91
C GLU A 236 -0.19 0.29 -21.90
N PHE A 237 0.71 1.12 -21.37
CA PHE A 237 0.43 2.56 -21.22
C PHE A 237 0.92 3.42 -22.41
N PHE A 238 2.11 3.14 -22.94
CA PHE A 238 2.73 3.95 -24.02
C PHE A 238 2.72 3.26 -25.39
N GLY A 239 2.26 2.00 -25.48
CA GLY A 239 2.49 1.17 -26.67
C GLY A 239 3.95 0.72 -26.82
N GLU A 240 4.80 1.01 -25.84
CA GLU A 240 6.23 0.75 -25.83
C GLU A 240 6.65 0.25 -24.45
N LYS A 241 7.55 -0.73 -24.40
CA LYS A 241 8.00 -1.31 -23.12
C LYS A 241 8.73 -0.29 -22.25
N LEU A 242 8.41 -0.25 -20.96
CA LEU A 242 9.12 0.59 -20.00
C LEU A 242 10.09 -0.22 -19.13
N PRO A 243 11.01 0.45 -18.40
CA PRO A 243 11.54 1.79 -18.67
C PRO A 243 12.17 1.93 -20.07
N ALA A 244 12.36 3.17 -20.51
CA ALA A 244 12.90 3.49 -21.82
C ALA A 244 13.80 4.72 -21.80
N GLU A 245 14.83 4.73 -22.65
CA GLU A 245 15.64 5.91 -22.90
C GLU A 245 14.93 6.83 -23.90
N LEU A 246 15.01 8.14 -23.68
CA LEU A 246 14.59 9.19 -24.59
C LEU A 246 15.84 9.87 -25.17
N ASN A 247 15.87 10.03 -26.49
CA ASN A 247 16.90 10.80 -27.18
C ASN A 247 16.66 12.32 -27.05
N ALA A 248 17.57 13.13 -27.60
CA ALA A 248 17.49 14.59 -27.55
C ALA A 248 16.19 15.18 -28.14
N ALA A 249 15.54 14.46 -29.06
CA ALA A 249 14.25 14.83 -29.64
C ALA A 249 13.04 14.40 -28.79
N GLY A 250 13.27 13.74 -27.64
CA GLY A 250 12.24 13.21 -26.76
C GLY A 250 11.61 11.89 -27.23
N ASN A 251 12.20 11.24 -28.24
CA ASN A 251 11.69 9.96 -28.77
C ASN A 251 12.32 8.78 -28.03
N ILE A 252 11.53 7.72 -27.82
CA ILE A 252 12.04 6.47 -27.26
C ILE A 252 13.10 5.87 -28.20
N THR A 253 14.26 5.51 -27.64
CA THR A 253 15.36 4.83 -28.35
C THR A 253 15.77 3.55 -27.62
N ARG A 254 16.26 2.59 -28.41
CA ARG A 254 16.80 1.29 -27.94
C ARG A 254 18.21 1.03 -28.44
N ASN A 255 18.73 1.97 -29.23
CA ASN A 255 20.04 1.89 -29.84
C ASN A 255 21.02 2.70 -29.03
N GLU A 256 22.29 2.58 -29.39
CA GLU A 256 23.32 3.45 -28.86
C GLU A 256 23.16 4.88 -29.35
N GLU A 257 23.23 5.84 -28.42
CA GLU A 257 23.14 7.27 -28.70
C GLU A 257 24.38 7.99 -28.15
N THR A 258 24.74 9.12 -28.79
CA THR A 258 25.84 9.98 -28.34
C THR A 258 25.28 11.32 -27.90
N TYR A 259 25.64 11.75 -26.68
CA TYR A 259 25.15 12.98 -26.07
C TYR A 259 26.30 13.95 -25.78
N THR A 260 26.11 15.21 -26.21
CA THR A 260 27.08 16.30 -26.03
C THR A 260 26.83 17.13 -24.78
N PHE A 261 25.65 16.99 -24.14
CA PHE A 261 25.20 17.81 -23.01
C PHE A 261 25.12 19.31 -23.33
N VAL A 262 24.93 19.65 -24.61
CA VAL A 262 24.63 21.01 -25.06
C VAL A 262 23.12 21.15 -25.21
N ASP A 263 22.55 22.22 -24.67
CA ASP A 263 21.12 22.49 -24.68
C ASP A 263 20.28 21.32 -24.14
N THR A 264 19.52 20.65 -25.00
CA THR A 264 18.66 19.50 -24.66
C THR A 264 19.26 18.15 -25.04
N ASP A 265 20.52 18.11 -25.47
CA ASP A 265 21.21 16.89 -25.91
C ASP A 265 21.79 16.11 -24.73
N TYR A 266 20.92 15.49 -23.95
CA TYR A 266 21.27 14.64 -22.81
C TYR A 266 20.34 13.42 -22.70
N PRO A 267 20.79 12.30 -22.10
CA PRO A 267 19.94 11.14 -21.94
C PRO A 267 18.87 11.39 -20.88
N SER A 268 17.65 10.91 -21.16
CA SER A 268 16.55 10.88 -20.19
C SER A 268 15.93 9.50 -20.12
N ILE A 269 15.52 9.06 -18.93
CA ILE A 269 14.86 7.77 -18.71
C ILE A 269 13.39 8.01 -18.42
N LEU A 270 12.52 7.54 -19.32
CA LEU A 270 11.07 7.43 -19.12
C LEU A 270 10.75 6.15 -18.35
N PHE A 271 10.00 6.26 -17.26
CA PHE A 271 9.60 5.09 -16.49
C PHE A 271 8.24 5.27 -15.80
N ARG A 272 7.65 4.14 -15.42
CA ARG A 272 6.45 4.08 -14.58
C ARG A 272 6.65 3.16 -13.39
N LEU A 273 5.94 3.46 -12.30
CA LEU A 273 5.86 2.66 -11.09
C LEU A 273 4.42 2.15 -10.97
N VAL A 274 4.23 0.84 -11.05
CA VAL A 274 2.91 0.20 -10.82
C VAL A 274 2.64 -0.03 -9.32
N MET A 275 3.71 -0.06 -8.51
CA MET A 275 3.67 -0.04 -7.05
C MET A 275 4.54 1.08 -6.49
N GLY A 276 4.24 1.53 -5.27
CA GLY A 276 5.10 2.51 -4.59
C GLY A 276 6.43 1.89 -4.17
N THR A 277 7.50 2.68 -4.22
CA THR A 277 8.83 2.27 -3.76
C THR A 277 9.39 3.25 -2.75
N ARG A 278 10.05 2.72 -1.72
CA ARG A 278 10.72 3.55 -0.71
C ARG A 278 12.03 4.14 -1.24
N LYS A 279 12.65 3.51 -2.24
CA LYS A 279 13.94 3.95 -2.76
C LYS A 279 14.06 3.61 -4.24
N LEU A 280 14.29 4.64 -5.05
CA LEU A 280 14.56 4.57 -6.48
C LEU A 280 15.95 5.17 -6.72
N VAL A 281 16.86 4.43 -7.35
CA VAL A 281 18.26 4.82 -7.51
C VAL A 281 18.62 4.82 -8.99
N PHE A 282 19.33 5.87 -9.41
CA PHE A 282 19.92 6.01 -10.73
C PHE A 282 21.43 6.04 -10.58
N ASP A 283 22.11 5.07 -11.18
CA ASP A 283 23.57 5.00 -11.19
C ASP A 283 24.11 4.92 -12.61
N LEU A 284 25.30 5.45 -12.80
CA LEU A 284 26.07 5.20 -14.02
C LEU A 284 26.91 3.95 -13.81
N VAL A 285 26.87 3.04 -14.79
CA VAL A 285 27.64 1.80 -14.76
C VAL A 285 28.42 1.63 -16.08
N SER A 286 29.43 0.76 -16.08
CA SER A 286 30.18 0.43 -17.30
C SER A 286 29.27 -0.16 -18.38
N GLU A 287 29.58 0.05 -19.66
CA GLU A 287 28.84 -0.55 -20.78
C GLU A 287 28.75 -2.09 -20.69
N ASN A 288 29.73 -2.74 -20.06
CA ASN A 288 29.81 -4.19 -19.88
C ASN A 288 29.05 -4.71 -18.66
N THR A 289 28.41 -3.83 -17.89
CA THR A 289 27.68 -4.22 -16.67
C THR A 289 26.48 -5.10 -17.02
N ALA A 290 26.35 -6.19 -16.26
CA ALA A 290 25.18 -7.06 -16.26
C ALA A 290 24.64 -7.14 -14.83
N VAL A 291 23.31 -7.07 -14.67
CA VAL A 291 22.66 -7.14 -13.36
C VAL A 291 21.78 -8.40 -13.30
N PRO A 292 21.78 -9.18 -12.21
CA PRO A 292 20.79 -10.23 -12.00
C PRO A 292 19.37 -9.65 -11.99
N ASN A 293 18.38 -10.37 -12.50
CA ASN A 293 16.96 -9.99 -12.43
C ASN A 293 16.59 -8.64 -13.11
N THR A 294 17.32 -8.25 -14.17
CA THR A 294 16.93 -7.08 -14.96
C THR A 294 15.58 -7.31 -15.65
N ILE A 295 14.63 -6.39 -15.49
CA ILE A 295 13.29 -6.46 -16.10
C ILE A 295 13.30 -6.37 -17.64
N SER A 296 14.46 -6.10 -18.23
CA SER A 296 14.70 -5.99 -19.68
C SER A 296 15.18 -7.31 -20.33
N ARG A 297 15.24 -8.44 -19.62
CA ARG A 297 15.77 -9.69 -20.22
C ARG A 297 14.87 -10.20 -21.36
N ARG A 298 15.40 -10.18 -22.59
CA ARG A 298 15.12 -11.21 -23.62
C ARG A 298 15.63 -12.55 -23.11
N ASP A 299 14.91 -13.62 -23.43
CA ASP A 299 15.25 -15.02 -23.12
C ASP A 299 16.75 -15.30 -23.32
N VAL A 300 17.46 -15.54 -22.22
CA VAL A 300 18.72 -16.29 -22.25
C VAL A 300 18.69 -17.25 -21.07
N GLU A 301 18.26 -18.46 -21.39
CA GLU A 301 18.53 -19.66 -20.64
C GLU A 301 20.05 -19.85 -20.56
N THR A 302 20.65 -19.55 -19.40
CA THR A 302 21.96 -20.12 -19.04
C THR A 302 22.00 -20.40 -17.55
N ARG A 303 21.95 -21.69 -17.23
CA ARG A 303 22.43 -22.25 -15.96
C ARG A 303 23.89 -21.85 -15.75
N ARG A 304 24.19 -21.07 -14.70
CA ARG A 304 25.52 -20.90 -14.05
C ARG A 304 25.35 -19.92 -12.87
N GLY A 305 25.77 -20.16 -11.64
CA GLY A 305 26.44 -21.29 -11.00
C GLY A 305 26.47 -21.06 -9.48
N LEU A 306 26.27 -22.13 -8.70
CA LEU A 306 26.10 -22.21 -7.26
C LEU A 306 27.36 -21.88 -6.41
N ILE A 307 28.26 -21.02 -6.90
CA ILE A 307 29.57 -20.76 -6.25
C ILE A 307 29.72 -19.28 -5.83
N GLY A 308 28.96 -18.35 -6.42
CA GLY A 308 28.95 -16.94 -6.00
C GLY A 308 28.23 -16.68 -4.67
N ASP A 309 27.19 -17.48 -4.38
CA ASP A 309 26.36 -17.31 -3.17
C ASP A 309 27.05 -17.78 -1.87
N LEU A 310 28.14 -18.54 -1.96
CA LEU A 310 28.81 -19.12 -0.80
C LEU A 310 29.91 -18.20 -0.19
N LEU A 311 30.23 -17.07 -0.81
CA LEU A 311 31.32 -16.18 -0.37
C LEU A 311 30.83 -14.82 0.14
N GLY A 312 29.59 -14.41 -0.16
CA GLY A 312 29.00 -13.15 0.33
C GLY A 312 28.54 -13.18 1.80
N TRP A 313 28.50 -14.35 2.43
CA TRP A 313 28.08 -14.51 3.84
C TRP A 313 29.18 -14.22 4.88
N LEU A 314 30.41 -13.90 4.46
CA LEU A 314 31.58 -13.75 5.34
C LEU A 314 32.07 -12.31 5.54
N SER A 315 31.42 -11.31 4.96
CA SER A 315 31.73 -9.89 5.21
C SER A 315 30.46 -9.12 5.55
N GLY A 316 30.49 -8.39 6.67
CA GLY A 316 29.38 -7.63 7.22
C GLY A 316 29.06 -6.33 6.47
N ASP A 317 28.97 -6.39 5.14
CA ASP A 317 28.48 -5.35 4.26
C ASP A 317 27.44 -5.94 3.29
N GLY A 318 26.29 -5.28 3.13
CA GLY A 318 25.17 -5.85 2.37
C GLY A 318 25.48 -6.09 0.88
N SER A 319 24.73 -7.00 0.23
CA SER A 319 24.93 -7.38 -1.19
C SER A 319 24.72 -6.25 -2.19
N TYR A 320 24.13 -5.11 -1.78
CA TYR A 320 23.86 -3.95 -2.65
C TYR A 320 25.10 -3.44 -3.41
N ASN A 321 26.29 -3.54 -2.82
CA ASN A 321 27.55 -3.08 -3.44
C ASN A 321 28.13 -4.09 -4.45
N GLN A 322 27.46 -5.22 -4.69
CA GLN A 322 27.94 -6.25 -5.63
C GLN A 322 27.85 -5.85 -7.10
N VAL A 323 27.08 -4.81 -7.44
CA VAL A 323 27.07 -4.22 -8.79
C VAL A 323 27.99 -2.99 -8.80
N PRO A 324 29.19 -3.07 -9.40
CA PRO A 324 30.12 -1.93 -9.42
C PRO A 324 29.53 -0.76 -10.20
N THR A 325 29.42 0.40 -9.56
CA THR A 325 28.99 1.65 -10.19
C THR A 325 30.19 2.52 -10.54
N VAL A 326 30.07 3.27 -11.63
CA VAL A 326 31.02 4.36 -11.97
C VAL A 326 30.74 5.55 -11.04
N GLY A 327 29.46 5.80 -10.75
CA GLY A 327 29.03 6.80 -9.76
C GLY A 327 27.52 6.98 -9.73
N GLY A 328 27.01 7.50 -8.62
CA GLY A 328 25.57 7.78 -8.45
C GLY A 328 25.13 9.03 -9.20
N LEU A 329 23.98 8.92 -9.89
CA LEU A 329 23.37 10.01 -10.65
C LEU A 329 22.27 10.71 -9.85
N ASP A 330 21.38 9.94 -9.22
CA ASP A 330 20.30 10.48 -8.37
C ASP A 330 19.69 9.38 -7.47
N ASN A 331 18.98 9.79 -6.42
CA ASN A 331 18.24 8.90 -5.52
C ASN A 331 16.94 9.56 -5.05
N TRP A 332 15.81 8.92 -5.32
CA TRP A 332 14.48 9.40 -4.93
C TRP A 332 13.88 8.48 -3.86
N GLU A 333 13.28 9.08 -2.83
CA GLU A 333 12.70 8.35 -1.71
C GLU A 333 11.18 8.48 -1.65
N TYR A 334 10.51 7.42 -1.18
CA TYR A 334 9.06 7.37 -0.95
C TYR A 334 8.21 7.79 -2.16
N ASN A 335 8.51 7.21 -3.33
CA ASN A 335 7.78 7.46 -4.56
C ASN A 335 6.48 6.63 -4.59
N PRO A 336 5.30 7.25 -4.80
CA PRO A 336 4.06 6.52 -4.96
C PRO A 336 4.03 5.81 -6.32
N ARG A 337 3.10 4.86 -6.46
CA ARG A 337 2.76 4.34 -7.79
C ARG A 337 2.16 5.45 -8.65
N HIS A 338 2.33 5.35 -9.95
CA HIS A 338 1.65 6.21 -10.89
C HIS A 338 0.18 5.80 -11.10
N SER A 339 -0.61 6.74 -11.62
CA SER A 339 -1.99 6.52 -12.03
C SER A 339 -2.11 6.28 -13.55
N ASN A 340 -3.34 6.18 -14.06
CA ASN A 340 -3.61 6.14 -15.50
C ASN A 340 -3.75 7.54 -16.13
N SER A 341 -3.43 8.61 -15.38
CA SER A 341 -3.35 9.95 -15.95
C SER A 341 -2.28 10.01 -17.05
N PRO A 342 -2.48 10.72 -18.17
CA PRO A 342 -1.43 10.97 -19.15
C PRO A 342 -0.46 12.09 -18.74
N SER A 343 -0.65 12.71 -17.57
CA SER A 343 0.17 13.84 -17.14
C SER A 343 1.53 13.40 -16.57
N PRO A 344 2.65 14.07 -16.93
CA PRO A 344 3.94 13.88 -16.27
C PRO A 344 3.84 14.09 -14.75
N GLY A 345 4.62 13.33 -13.97
CA GLY A 345 4.65 13.34 -12.50
C GLY A 345 3.46 12.66 -11.83
N VAL A 346 2.42 12.29 -12.58
CA VAL A 346 1.20 11.64 -12.07
C VAL A 346 0.95 10.29 -12.75
N GLY A 347 1.11 10.24 -14.07
CA GLY A 347 1.05 9.03 -14.88
C GLY A 347 2.39 8.35 -15.08
N TYR A 348 3.44 9.14 -15.24
CA TYR A 348 4.78 8.65 -15.49
C TYR A 348 5.79 9.68 -15.00
N SER A 349 7.04 9.26 -14.87
CA SER A 349 8.14 10.13 -14.48
C SER A 349 9.27 10.02 -15.50
N THR A 350 10.05 11.10 -15.61
CA THR A 350 11.28 11.11 -16.38
C THR A 350 12.43 11.49 -15.47
N PHE A 351 13.54 10.75 -15.56
CA PHE A 351 14.82 11.16 -14.99
C PHE A 351 15.68 11.75 -16.12
N ALA A 352 16.09 13.01 -16.02
CA ALA A 352 16.90 13.69 -17.04
C ALA A 352 18.30 13.97 -16.49
N LEU A 353 19.34 13.43 -17.13
CA LEU A 353 20.73 13.75 -16.80
C LEU A 353 21.15 15.05 -17.50
N SER A 354 20.51 16.16 -17.14
CA SER A 354 20.67 17.45 -17.84
C SER A 354 22.05 18.08 -17.70
N THR A 355 22.90 17.57 -16.80
CA THR A 355 24.28 18.00 -16.66
C THR A 355 25.22 16.80 -16.70
N ASN A 356 26.40 16.97 -17.30
CA ASN A 356 27.43 15.93 -17.36
C ASN A 356 28.17 15.77 -16.01
N LYS A 357 27.42 15.57 -14.92
CA LYS A 357 27.91 15.50 -13.54
C LYS A 357 27.21 14.40 -12.75
N PHE A 358 27.95 13.78 -11.84
CA PHE A 358 27.39 12.89 -10.81
C PHE A 358 26.61 13.71 -9.76
N ALA A 359 25.82 13.02 -8.92
CA ALA A 359 25.08 13.64 -7.82
C ALA A 359 25.95 14.44 -6.84
N ASN A 360 27.23 14.07 -6.71
CA ASN A 360 28.22 14.78 -5.87
C ASN A 360 28.84 16.02 -6.55
N GLY A 361 28.41 16.36 -7.77
CA GLY A 361 28.87 17.51 -8.54
C GLY A 361 30.15 17.28 -9.36
N THR A 362 30.79 16.11 -9.25
CA THR A 362 31.99 15.79 -10.05
C THR A 362 31.63 15.53 -11.51
N ARG A 363 32.50 15.96 -12.44
CA ARG A 363 32.27 15.80 -13.89
C ARG A 363 32.36 14.32 -14.28
N ILE A 364 31.42 13.86 -15.09
CA ILE A 364 31.50 12.51 -15.67
C ILE A 364 32.48 12.53 -16.86
N PRO A 365 33.49 11.65 -16.90
CA PRO A 365 34.41 11.57 -18.04
C PRO A 365 33.69 11.15 -19.31
N ASN A 366 34.14 11.67 -20.46
CA ASN A 366 33.67 11.19 -21.76
C ASN A 366 33.99 9.69 -21.89
N GLY A 367 33.04 8.92 -22.42
CA GLY A 367 33.12 7.46 -22.39
C GLY A 367 31.81 6.79 -22.74
N ARG A 368 31.77 5.47 -22.57
CA ARG A 368 30.64 4.62 -22.92
C ARG A 368 30.09 3.97 -21.65
N TYR A 369 28.80 4.16 -21.41
CA TYR A 369 28.16 3.80 -20.14
C TYR A 369 26.77 3.20 -20.35
N LYS A 370 26.16 2.76 -19.26
CA LYS A 370 24.71 2.52 -19.15
C LYS A 370 24.19 3.23 -17.91
N ILE A 371 22.92 3.61 -17.93
CA ILE A 371 22.19 4.03 -16.73
C ILE A 371 21.52 2.79 -16.12
N LEU A 372 21.79 2.55 -14.85
CA LEU A 372 21.15 1.54 -14.02
C LEU A 372 20.06 2.20 -13.18
N LEU A 373 18.81 1.84 -13.44
CA LEU A 373 17.65 2.19 -12.64
C LEU A 373 17.32 1.03 -11.69
N ARG A 374 17.28 1.30 -10.39
CA ARG A 374 16.93 0.31 -9.36
C ARG A 374 15.76 0.78 -8.51
N ALA A 375 14.69 -0.01 -8.45
CA ALA A 375 13.54 0.25 -7.58
C ALA A 375 13.47 -0.80 -6.46
N LEU A 376 13.43 -0.35 -5.22
CA LEU A 376 13.33 -1.26 -4.07
C LEU A 376 11.93 -1.91 -4.03
N LYS A 377 11.89 -3.24 -3.94
CA LYS A 377 10.65 -4.02 -3.79
C LYS A 377 9.92 -3.64 -2.50
N ILE A 378 8.60 -3.88 -2.47
CA ILE A 378 7.81 -3.63 -1.25
C ILE A 378 8.36 -4.51 -0.12
N THR A 379 8.60 -3.91 1.06
CA THR A 379 9.27 -4.55 2.22
C THR A 379 10.73 -4.97 2.00
N GLY A 380 11.35 -4.59 0.87
CA GLY A 380 12.76 -4.90 0.58
C GLY A 380 13.75 -4.23 1.54
N ASN A 381 14.87 -4.91 1.77
CA ASN A 381 16.03 -4.41 2.48
C ASN A 381 16.89 -3.55 1.54
N PRO A 382 17.10 -2.25 1.82
CA PRO A 382 17.84 -1.35 0.94
C PRO A 382 19.35 -1.62 0.90
N THR A 383 19.85 -2.55 1.72
CA THR A 383 21.24 -3.01 1.68
C THR A 383 21.42 -4.30 0.88
N SER A 384 20.35 -4.85 0.31
CA SER A 384 20.33 -6.12 -0.42
C SER A 384 20.03 -5.91 -1.89
N GLU A 385 20.90 -6.33 -2.81
CA GLU A 385 20.70 -6.16 -4.26
C GLU A 385 19.52 -6.98 -4.78
N GLU A 386 19.30 -8.18 -4.23
CA GLU A 386 18.19 -9.07 -4.59
C GLU A 386 16.79 -8.48 -4.31
N ASP A 387 16.74 -7.47 -3.45
CA ASP A 387 15.53 -6.76 -3.06
C ASP A 387 15.21 -5.57 -3.98
N TYR A 388 16.02 -5.34 -5.02
CA TYR A 388 15.74 -4.38 -6.08
C TYR A 388 15.20 -5.06 -7.35
N GLU A 389 14.32 -4.34 -8.04
CA GLU A 389 14.12 -4.52 -9.47
C GLU A 389 15.10 -3.61 -10.20
N ALA A 390 15.76 -4.13 -11.23
CA ALA A 390 16.77 -3.39 -11.97
C ALA A 390 16.39 -3.26 -13.44
N TRP A 391 16.74 -2.13 -14.05
CA TRP A 391 16.69 -1.90 -15.48
C TRP A 391 17.99 -1.23 -15.94
N LEU A 392 18.50 -1.66 -17.11
CA LEU A 392 19.67 -1.06 -17.75
C LEU A 392 19.25 -0.41 -19.05
N SER A 393 19.72 0.81 -19.30
CA SER A 393 19.58 1.47 -20.59
C SER A 393 20.38 0.75 -21.69
N PRO A 394 20.10 1.06 -22.97
CA PRO A 394 21.09 0.95 -24.04
C PRO A 394 22.43 1.60 -23.68
N VAL A 395 23.46 1.29 -24.47
CA VAL A 395 24.77 1.94 -24.31
C VAL A 395 24.63 3.41 -24.67
N ILE A 396 25.18 4.27 -23.81
CA ILE A 396 25.16 5.71 -23.97
C ILE A 396 26.59 6.23 -24.08
N VAL A 397 26.86 7.07 -25.08
CA VAL A 397 28.18 7.65 -25.32
C VAL A 397 28.17 9.12 -24.88
N PHE A 398 29.01 9.46 -23.90
CA PHE A 398 29.16 10.83 -23.45
C PHE A 398 30.32 11.48 -24.21
N ASN A 399 30.00 12.52 -24.98
CA ASN A 399 30.96 13.33 -25.72
C ASN A 399 30.77 14.81 -25.39
N ALA A 400 30.80 15.13 -24.10
CA ALA A 400 30.70 16.51 -23.66
C ALA A 400 31.98 17.26 -24.04
N THR A 401 31.83 18.33 -24.82
CA THR A 401 32.89 19.32 -25.00
C THR A 401 33.24 19.91 -23.63
N SER A 402 34.53 20.08 -23.34
CA SER A 402 34.96 20.74 -22.11
C SER A 402 34.40 22.16 -22.09
N ALA A 403 33.54 22.47 -21.11
CA ALA A 403 33.22 23.84 -20.74
C ALA A 403 34.37 24.41 -19.90
#